data_AF-A0A9E2M3D9-F1
#
_entry.id   AF-A0A9E2M3D9-F1
#
_cell.length_a   1.000
_cell.length_b   1.000
_cell.length_c   1.000
_cell.angle_alpha   90.00
_cell.angle_beta   90.00
_cell.angle_gamma   90.00
#
_symmetry.space_group_name_H-M   'P 1'
#
loop_
_entity.id
_entity.type
_entity.pdbx_description
1 polymer ?
#
loop_
_entity_poly.entity_id
_entity_poly.type
_entity_poly.pdbx_seq_one_letter_code
_entity_poly.pdbx_strand_id
1 'polypeptide(L)'
;RIGFEYMLESDKAKIPIRGGFRYIQHYDADVDMTITLYDRTEDQIFVISIFEDRGDRMTAYALSGGTGVHWSSIWLDAGFEYYTQDRTVVGHDGVTLIYTGTPFTGDNKLTRTRFSLNFTGFF
;
A
#
# COMPACT_ATOMS: atom_id res chain seq x y z
N ARG A 1 -2.28 6.01 13.92
CA ARG A 1 -3.37 6.65 13.13
C ARG A 1 -3.89 7.81 13.95
N ILE A 2 -4.17 8.96 13.32
CA ILE A 2 -4.83 10.11 13.95
C ILE A 2 -5.97 10.56 13.05
N GLY A 3 -7.04 11.10 13.63
CA GLY A 3 -8.16 11.64 12.89
C GLY A 3 -8.96 12.63 13.71
N PHE A 4 -9.77 13.41 13.01
CA PHE A 4 -10.69 14.38 13.59
C PHE A 4 -12.05 14.25 12.92
N GLU A 5 -13.07 14.60 13.69
CA GLU A 5 -14.43 14.79 13.21
C GLU A 5 -14.92 16.13 13.75
N TYR A 6 -15.56 16.92 12.87
CA TYR A 6 -16.21 18.16 13.23
C TYR A 6 -17.67 18.09 12.77
N MET A 7 -18.61 18.40 13.67
CA MET A 7 -20.03 18.33 13.38
C MET A 7 -20.59 19.72 13.12
N LEU A 8 -21.07 19.94 11.89
CA LEU A 8 -21.88 21.11 11.55
C LEU A 8 -23.34 20.78 11.84
N GLU A 9 -23.94 21.47 12.80
CA GLU A 9 -25.33 21.24 13.19
C GLU A 9 -26.25 22.34 12.61
N SER A 10 -27.40 21.90 12.10
CA SER A 10 -28.53 22.73 11.69
C SER A 10 -29.81 22.09 12.23
N ASP A 11 -30.88 22.86 12.37
CA ASP A 11 -32.19 22.38 12.83
C ASP A 11 -32.74 21.20 12.01
N LYS A 12 -32.28 21.02 10.77
CA LYS A 12 -32.78 20.01 9.84
C LYS A 12 -31.83 18.84 9.58
N ALA A 13 -30.53 19.02 9.82
CA ALA A 13 -29.52 18.01 9.49
C ALA A 13 -28.23 18.25 10.26
N LYS A 14 -27.47 17.17 10.43
CA LYS A 14 -26.09 17.22 10.92
C LYS A 14 -25.15 16.85 9.77
N ILE A 15 -24.07 17.59 9.62
CA ILE A 15 -23.08 17.42 8.55
C ILE A 15 -21.73 17.14 9.22
N PRO A 16 -21.32 15.87 9.34
CA PRO A 16 -19.99 15.53 9.82
C PRO A 16 -18.94 15.85 8.75
N ILE A 17 -17.84 16.48 9.15
CA ILE A 17 -16.63 16.66 8.35
C ILE A 17 -15.52 15.87 9.02
N ARG A 18 -14.91 14.94 8.29
CA ARG A 18 -13.91 14.00 8.81
C ARG A 18 -12.60 14.13 8.06
N GLY A 19 -11.51 14.08 8.81
CA GLY A 19 -10.17 13.99 8.25
C GLY A 19 -9.33 12.99 9.04
N GLY A 20 -8.39 12.35 8.37
CA GLY A 20 -7.55 11.35 9.00
C GLY A 20 -6.23 11.13 8.30
N PHE A 21 -5.25 10.71 9.09
CA PHE A 21 -3.93 10.31 8.64
C PHE A 21 -3.53 8.99 9.30
N ARG A 22 -2.98 8.10 8.51
CA ARG A 22 -2.44 6.82 8.97
C ARG A 22 -1.03 6.65 8.42
N TYR A 23 -0.08 6.53 9.35
CA TYR A 23 1.25 5.99 9.07
C TYR A 23 1.22 4.48 9.30
N ILE A 24 1.82 3.73 8.38
CA ILE A 24 2.01 2.29 8.46
C ILE A 24 3.47 2.00 8.16
N GLN A 25 4.17 1.50 9.16
CA GLN A 25 5.48 0.89 8.96
C GLN A 25 5.25 -0.62 8.88
N HIS A 26 5.61 -1.24 7.76
CA HIS A 26 5.69 -2.69 7.65
C HIS A 26 7.16 -3.09 7.65
N TYR A 27 7.45 -4.14 8.40
CA TYR A 27 8.65 -4.94 8.20
C TYR A 27 8.16 -6.18 7.46
N ASP A 28 8.25 -6.19 6.13
CA ASP A 28 8.10 -7.45 5.42
C ASP A 28 9.37 -8.23 5.75
N ALA A 29 9.23 -9.27 6.56
CA ALA A 29 10.28 -10.24 6.79
C ALA A 29 9.97 -11.50 5.96
N ASP A 30 9.50 -11.32 4.73
CA ASP A 30 9.27 -12.43 3.81
C ASP A 30 10.44 -12.46 2.81
N VAL A 31 11.40 -13.32 3.14
CA VAL A 31 12.46 -13.74 2.24
C VAL A 31 11.82 -14.63 1.18
N ASP A 32 11.34 -14.04 0.08
CA ASP A 32 10.86 -14.82 -1.06
C ASP A 32 12.08 -15.36 -1.84
N MET A 33 12.58 -16.51 -1.37
CA MET A 33 13.70 -17.21 -2.00
C MET A 33 13.21 -17.96 -3.24
N THR A 34 13.34 -17.32 -4.40
CA THR A 34 13.13 -18.01 -5.68
C THR A 34 14.42 -18.71 -6.08
N ILE A 35 14.46 -20.05 -5.98
CA ILE A 35 15.58 -20.87 -6.44
C ILE A 35 15.28 -21.37 -7.85
N THR A 36 16.03 -20.89 -8.83
CA THR A 36 16.02 -21.44 -10.19
C THR A 36 17.29 -22.28 -10.39
N LEU A 37 17.13 -23.60 -10.51
CA LEU A 37 18.21 -24.59 -10.68
C LEU A 37 18.61 -24.74 -12.16
N TYR A 38 19.89 -25.07 -12.40
CA TYR A 38 20.38 -25.42 -13.73
C TYR A 38 20.95 -26.81 -13.83
N ASP A 39 20.43 -27.55 -14.80
CA ASP A 39 20.94 -28.83 -15.26
C ASP A 39 21.78 -28.58 -16.53
N ARG A 40 23.00 -29.14 -16.55
CA ARG A 40 23.87 -29.15 -17.74
C ARG A 40 23.71 -30.50 -18.41
N THR A 41 22.65 -30.65 -19.18
CA THR A 41 22.54 -31.68 -20.20
C THR A 41 22.48 -30.98 -21.56
N GLU A 42 23.67 -30.94 -22.20
CA GLU A 42 23.93 -30.64 -23.62
C GLU A 42 23.42 -29.28 -24.18
N ASP A 43 24.37 -28.32 -24.28
CA ASP A 43 24.37 -27.12 -25.15
C ASP A 43 23.53 -25.87 -24.82
N GLN A 44 22.99 -25.67 -23.61
CA GLN A 44 22.41 -24.37 -23.21
C GLN A 44 22.88 -23.87 -21.83
N ILE A 45 23.29 -22.59 -21.77
CA ILE A 45 23.65 -21.87 -20.53
C ILE A 45 22.39 -21.29 -19.91
N PHE A 46 22.37 -21.32 -18.59
CA PHE A 46 21.14 -21.31 -17.83
C PHE A 46 21.56 -20.58 -16.52
N VAL A 47 20.99 -19.39 -16.26
CA VAL A 47 21.47 -18.27 -15.37
C VAL A 47 20.86 -18.21 -13.96
N ILE A 48 21.60 -18.52 -12.87
CA ILE A 48 21.02 -18.47 -11.49
C ILE A 48 20.97 -17.03 -11.02
N SER A 49 19.76 -16.47 -10.97
CA SER A 49 19.51 -15.22 -10.24
C SER A 49 18.89 -15.59 -8.90
N ILE A 50 19.67 -15.47 -7.82
CA ILE A 50 19.15 -15.48 -6.47
C ILE A 50 18.75 -14.03 -6.18
N PHE A 51 17.47 -13.80 -5.89
CA PHE A 51 17.00 -12.52 -5.36
C PHE A 51 16.88 -12.66 -3.84
N GLU A 52 17.72 -11.94 -3.10
CA GLU A 52 17.53 -11.77 -1.66
C GLU A 52 16.82 -10.44 -1.43
N ASP A 53 15.50 -10.47 -1.24
CA ASP A 53 14.77 -9.31 -0.70
C ASP A 53 15.00 -9.30 0.81
N ARG A 54 16.00 -8.55 1.26
CA ARG A 54 16.30 -8.35 2.68
C ARG A 54 15.31 -7.38 3.29
N GLY A 55 14.05 -7.81 3.37
CA GLY A 55 12.97 -7.19 4.11
C GLY A 55 12.99 -5.68 4.02
N ASP A 56 12.60 -5.17 2.86
CA ASP A 56 12.50 -3.75 2.61
C ASP A 56 11.71 -3.06 3.74
N ARG A 57 12.21 -1.90 4.19
CA ARG A 57 11.45 -1.01 5.06
C ARG A 57 10.32 -0.39 4.25
N MET A 58 9.19 -1.09 4.20
CA MET A 58 7.99 -0.57 3.59
C MET A 58 7.39 0.53 4.45
N THR A 59 7.29 1.71 3.87
CA THR A 59 6.64 2.84 4.53
C THR A 59 5.41 3.24 3.72
N ALA A 60 4.26 3.21 4.36
CA ALA A 60 3.00 3.60 3.75
C ALA A 60 2.27 4.68 4.55
N TYR A 61 1.60 5.55 3.80
CA TYR A 61 0.83 6.67 4.30
C TYR A 61 -0.57 6.62 3.70
N ALA A 62 -1.58 6.86 4.52
CA ALA A 62 -2.95 7.06 4.07
C ALA A 62 -3.47 8.40 4.58
N LEU A 63 -4.00 9.20 3.66
CA LEU A 63 -4.79 10.39 3.92
C LEU A 63 -6.25 10.06 3.64
N SER A 64 -7.13 10.36 4.58
CA SER A 64 -8.56 10.10 4.45
C SER A 64 -9.36 11.36 4.71
N GLY A 65 -10.42 11.54 3.93
CA GLY A 65 -11.41 12.59 4.12
C GLY A 65 -12.81 12.01 4.01
N GLY A 66 -13.78 12.64 4.65
CA GLY A 66 -15.17 12.23 4.52
C GLY A 66 -16.12 13.32 4.94
N THR A 67 -17.34 13.25 4.39
CA THR A 67 -18.44 14.12 4.76
C THR A 67 -19.75 13.35 4.72
N GLY A 68 -20.80 13.86 5.32
CA GLY A 68 -22.11 13.26 5.24
C GLY A 68 -23.24 14.25 5.47
N VAL A 69 -24.46 13.77 5.31
CA VAL A 69 -25.67 14.47 5.71
C VAL A 69 -26.53 13.50 6.50
N HIS A 70 -26.79 13.85 7.75
CA HIS A 70 -27.57 13.06 8.68
C HIS A 70 -28.87 13.79 8.99
N TRP A 71 -29.97 13.31 8.39
CA TRP A 71 -31.32 13.68 8.78
C TRP A 71 -31.80 12.79 9.95
N SER A 72 -32.99 13.08 10.48
CA SER A 72 -33.56 12.33 11.62
C SER A 72 -33.63 10.82 11.40
N SER A 73 -33.88 10.38 10.17
CA SER A 73 -34.12 8.96 9.83
C SER A 73 -33.22 8.41 8.72
N ILE A 74 -32.41 9.26 8.08
CA ILE A 74 -31.61 8.92 6.90
C ILE A 74 -30.22 9.53 7.04
N TRP A 75 -29.20 8.71 6.94
CA TRP A 75 -27.79 9.10 6.96
C TRP A 75 -27.14 8.72 5.64
N LEU A 76 -26.48 9.70 5.03
CA LEU A 76 -25.68 9.53 3.84
C LEU A 76 -24.26 9.95 4.15
N ASP A 77 -23.29 9.05 3.98
CA ASP A 77 -21.88 9.32 4.21
C ASP A 77 -21.07 9.04 2.94
N ALA A 78 -20.16 9.95 2.62
CA ALA A 78 -19.19 9.83 1.56
C ALA A 78 -17.78 9.90 2.16
N GLY A 79 -16.90 9.04 1.67
CA GLY A 79 -15.52 8.91 2.13
C GLY A 79 -14.55 8.76 0.98
N PHE A 80 -13.34 9.23 1.21
CA PHE A 80 -12.20 9.17 0.33
C PHE A 80 -10.97 8.75 1.13
N GLU A 81 -10.16 7.89 0.54
CA GLU A 81 -8.83 7.54 1.06
C GLU A 81 -7.82 7.56 -0.10
N TYR A 82 -6.75 8.30 0.10
CA TYR A 82 -5.55 8.25 -0.72
C TYR A 82 -4.46 7.51 0.05
N TYR A 83 -3.99 6.40 -0.52
CA TYR A 83 -2.96 5.56 0.03
C TYR A 83 -1.73 5.61 -0.88
N THR A 84 -0.56 5.83 -0.30
CA THR A 84 0.72 5.73 -1.01
C THR A 84 1.69 4.88 -0.19
N GLN A 85 2.49 4.09 -0.89
CA GLN A 85 3.46 3.20 -0.31
C GLN A 85 4.73 3.29 -1.11
N ASP A 86 5.82 3.59 -0.41
CA ASP A 86 7.15 3.60 -0.97
C ASP A 86 7.83 2.28 -0.56
N ARG A 87 8.32 1.55 -1.56
CA ARG A 87 9.11 0.32 -1.41
C ARG A 87 10.43 0.54 -2.15
N THR A 88 11.54 0.44 -1.44
CA THR A 88 12.86 0.41 -2.05
C THR A 88 13.27 -1.04 -2.14
N VAL A 89 13.21 -1.64 -3.33
CA VAL A 89 13.64 -3.02 -3.53
C VAL A 89 15.14 -3.04 -3.77
N VAL A 90 15.88 -3.69 -2.85
CA VAL A 90 17.31 -3.94 -3.03
C VAL A 90 17.49 -5.38 -3.50
N GLY A 91 17.70 -5.57 -4.80
CA GLY A 91 18.09 -6.86 -5.32
C GLY A 91 19.57 -7.13 -5.04
N HIS A 92 19.86 -8.12 -4.20
CA HIS A 92 21.20 -8.71 -4.13
C HIS A 92 21.28 -9.89 -5.09
N ASP A 93 22.03 -9.75 -6.19
CA ASP A 93 22.37 -10.87 -7.05
C ASP A 93 23.23 -11.88 -6.27
N GLY A 94 22.68 -13.04 -5.98
CA GLY A 94 23.48 -14.19 -5.57
C GLY A 94 23.93 -14.98 -6.80
N VAL A 95 25.25 -14.99 -7.02
CA VAL A 95 26.06 -15.78 -7.96
C VAL A 95 26.18 -15.24 -9.40
N THR A 96 27.17 -14.36 -9.57
CA THR A 96 27.76 -13.98 -10.87
C THR A 96 28.70 -15.07 -11.39
N LEU A 97 28.38 -15.70 -12.51
CA LEU A 97 29.39 -16.15 -13.47
C LEU A 97 29.13 -15.43 -14.81
N ILE A 98 29.97 -14.42 -15.05
CA ILE A 98 30.16 -13.67 -16.31
C ILE A 98 29.09 -12.61 -16.64
N TYR A 99 28.98 -11.55 -15.83
CA TYR A 99 29.06 -10.12 -16.24
C TYR A 99 28.74 -9.23 -15.03
N THR A 100 29.65 -8.32 -14.70
CA THR A 100 29.50 -7.14 -13.81
C THR A 100 28.31 -7.12 -12.83
N GLY A 101 28.52 -7.65 -11.62
CA GLY A 101 27.57 -7.59 -10.50
C GLY A 101 27.46 -6.18 -9.91
N THR A 102 26.62 -5.34 -10.52
CA THR A 102 26.10 -4.12 -9.88
C THR A 102 24.76 -4.43 -9.23
N PRO A 103 24.59 -4.20 -7.92
CA PRO A 103 23.27 -4.29 -7.31
C PRO A 103 22.31 -3.33 -8.03
N PHE A 104 21.12 -3.81 -8.36
CA PHE A 104 20.05 -2.96 -8.87
C PHE A 104 19.17 -2.52 -7.69
N THR A 105 19.02 -1.21 -7.55
CA THR A 105 18.06 -0.62 -6.62
C THR A 105 16.89 -0.10 -7.44
N GLY A 106 15.70 -0.65 -7.18
CA GLY A 106 14.46 -0.20 -7.81
C GLY A 106 13.56 0.46 -6.77
N ASP A 107 13.30 1.75 -6.91
CA ASP A 107 12.27 2.42 -6.14
C ASP A 107 10.90 2.15 -6.76
N ASN A 108 10.06 1.42 -6.05
CA ASN A 108 8.68 1.11 -6.43
C ASN A 108 7.71 1.93 -5.58
N LYS A 109 6.89 2.74 -6.24
CA LYS A 109 5.83 3.52 -5.59
C LYS A 109 4.46 2.98 -5.95
N LEU A 110 3.75 2.43 -4.98
CA LEU A 110 2.35 2.04 -5.13
C LEU A 110 1.44 3.16 -4.64
N THR A 111 0.46 3.53 -5.46
CA THR A 111 -0.56 4.53 -5.10
C THR A 111 -1.94 3.95 -5.34
N ARG A 112 -2.85 4.10 -4.38
CA ARG A 112 -4.24 3.64 -4.47
C ARG A 112 -5.19 4.69 -3.94
N THR A 113 -6.25 4.95 -4.69
CA THR A 113 -7.36 5.82 -4.27
C THR A 113 -8.61 4.97 -4.05
N ARG A 114 -9.34 5.22 -2.96
CA ARG A 114 -10.62 4.56 -2.64
C ARG A 114 -11.69 5.60 -2.37
N PHE A 115 -12.90 5.29 -2.83
CA PHE A 115 -14.10 6.04 -2.53
C PHE A 115 -15.09 5.10 -1.85
N SER A 116 -15.83 5.61 -0.87
CA SER A 116 -16.88 4.86 -0.18
C SER A 116 -18.13 5.71 -0.09
N LEU A 117 -19.28 5.10 -0.35
CA LEU A 117 -20.59 5.68 -0.11
C LEU A 117 -21.34 4.74 0.82
N ASN A 118 -21.91 5.29 1.89
CA ASN A 118 -22.73 4.55 2.83
C ASN A 118 -24.08 5.25 2.97
N PHE A 119 -25.14 4.44 2.97
CA PHE A 119 -26.51 4.88 3.19
C PHE A 119 -27.08 4.05 4.33
N THR A 120 -27.62 4.72 5.34
CA THR A 120 -28.31 4.08 6.46
C THR A 120 -29.65 4.77 6.66
N GLY A 121 -30.74 4.02 6.72
CA GLY A 121 -32.06 4.57 6.97
C GLY A 121 -33.04 3.53 7.51
N PHE A 122 -34.04 4.00 8.25
CA PHE A 122 -35.15 3.18 8.72
C PHE A 122 -36.41 3.59 7.95
N PHE A 123 -37.04 2.59 7.30
CA PHE A 123 -38.27 2.74 6.53
C PHE A 123 -39.46 2.24 7.34
#